data_AF-X0W3B8-F1
#
_entry.id   AF-X0W3B8-F1
#
_cell.length_a   1.000
_cell.length_b   1.000
_cell.length_c   1.000
_cell.angle_alpha   90.00
_cell.angle_beta   90.00
_cell.angle_gamma   90.00
#
_symmetry.space_group_name_H-M   'P 1'
#
loop_
_entity.id
_entity.type
_entity.pdbx_description
1 polymer ?
#
loop_
_entity_poly.entity_id
_entity_poly.type
_entity_poly.pdbx_seq_one_letter_code
_entity_poly.pdbx_strand_id
1 'polypeptide(L)'
;AREVVRRFDLADSVLPFSRCPACNGNLGAVEKEAVATEIPPKTARWLDEYVRCDACGKLYWHGTHFNRLEDLIDRILRAPG
;
A
#
# COMPACT_ATOMS: atom_id res chain seq x y z
N ALA A 1 -12.11 -5.37 -11.41
CA ALA A 1 -12.17 -4.20 -10.51
C ALA A 1 -12.79 -2.97 -11.18
N ARG A 2 -12.26 -2.49 -12.32
CA ARG A 2 -12.75 -1.28 -13.01
C ARG A 2 -14.26 -1.23 -13.26
N GLU A 3 -14.87 -2.34 -13.69
CA GLU A 3 -16.32 -2.42 -13.90
C GLU A 3 -17.10 -2.16 -12.62
N VAL A 4 -16.71 -2.78 -11.51
CA VAL A 4 -17.35 -2.62 -10.19
C VAL A 4 -17.19 -1.19 -9.69
N VAL A 5 -15.97 -0.65 -9.72
CA VAL A 5 -15.70 0.74 -9.29
C VAL A 5 -16.58 1.72 -10.06
N ARG A 6 -16.67 1.57 -11.39
CA ARG A 6 -17.49 2.44 -12.24
C ARG A 6 -18.98 2.26 -12.01
N ARG A 7 -19.47 1.02 -11.93
CA ARG A 7 -20.91 0.73 -11.82
C ARG A 7 -21.51 1.24 -10.51
N PHE A 8 -20.71 1.31 -9.46
CA PHE A 8 -21.13 1.71 -8.12
C PHE A 8 -20.55 3.05 -7.66
N ASP A 9 -19.93 3.82 -8.57
CA ASP A 9 -19.36 5.15 -8.29
C ASP A 9 -18.43 5.18 -7.06
N LEU A 10 -17.52 4.21 -6.99
CA LEU A 10 -16.67 4.00 -5.81
C LEU A 10 -15.33 4.73 -5.87
N ALA A 11 -15.05 5.49 -6.93
CA ALA A 11 -13.72 6.07 -7.18
C ALA A 11 -13.24 6.92 -5.99
N ASP A 12 -14.10 7.80 -5.49
CA ASP A 12 -13.81 8.70 -4.36
C ASP A 12 -13.79 8.00 -2.99
N SER A 13 -14.26 6.75 -2.93
CA SER A 13 -14.27 5.95 -1.70
C SER A 13 -13.06 5.02 -1.57
N VAL A 14 -12.21 4.93 -2.61
CA VAL A 14 -11.03 4.08 -2.55
C VAL A 14 -9.94 4.75 -1.72
N LEU A 15 -9.44 4.02 -0.73
CA LEU A 15 -8.26 4.39 0.06
C LEU A 15 -7.12 3.40 -0.29
N PRO A 16 -6.28 3.71 -1.29
CA PRO A 16 -5.16 2.86 -1.68
C PRO A 16 -4.23 2.57 -0.50
N PHE A 17 -3.59 1.40 -0.53
CA PHE A 17 -2.54 1.02 0.43
C PHE A 17 -2.96 1.05 1.92
N SER A 18 -4.25 1.03 2.21
CA SER A 18 -4.80 1.01 3.58
C SER A 18 -4.99 -0.40 4.17
N ARG A 19 -4.96 -1.44 3.31
CA ARG A 19 -5.19 -2.84 3.70
C ARG A 19 -4.03 -3.74 3.34
N CYS A 20 -3.75 -4.71 4.20
CA CYS A 20 -2.73 -5.72 3.98
C CYS A 20 -3.12 -6.66 2.82
N PRO A 21 -2.26 -6.81 1.78
CA PRO A 21 -2.55 -7.73 0.67
C PRO A 21 -2.62 -9.20 1.08
N ALA A 22 -2.07 -9.58 2.23
CA ALA A 22 -2.00 -10.98 2.68
C ALA A 22 -3.17 -11.40 3.58
N CYS A 23 -3.68 -10.50 4.43
CA CYS A 23 -4.72 -10.84 5.42
C CYS A 23 -5.88 -9.84 5.46
N ASN A 24 -5.84 -8.81 4.62
CA ASN A 24 -6.78 -7.70 4.60
C ASN A 24 -6.87 -6.92 5.93
N GLY A 25 -5.92 -7.01 6.88
CA GLY A 25 -5.88 -6.14 8.08
C GLY A 25 -5.54 -4.66 7.76
N ASN A 26 -5.66 -3.75 8.73
CA ASN A 26 -5.31 -2.34 8.51
C ASN A 26 -3.78 -2.18 8.45
N LEU A 27 -3.32 -1.32 7.55
CA LEU A 27 -1.93 -0.87 7.52
C LEU A 27 -1.83 0.48 8.24
N GLY A 28 -0.87 0.58 9.16
CA GLY A 28 -0.55 1.81 9.89
C GLY A 28 0.93 2.15 9.79
N ALA A 29 1.25 3.44 9.86
CA ALA A 29 2.63 3.91 9.89
C ALA A 29 3.40 3.33 11.09
N VAL A 30 4.68 3.06 10.90
CA VAL A 30 5.58 2.62 11.96
C VAL A 30 6.92 3.32 11.84
N GLU A 31 7.47 3.74 12.98
CA GLU A 31 8.79 4.35 13.06
C GLU A 31 9.86 3.36 12.61
N LYS A 32 10.81 3.84 11.81
CA LYS A 32 11.91 3.03 11.26
C LYS A 32 12.73 2.37 12.36
N GLU A 33 12.97 3.09 13.46
CA GLU A 33 13.73 2.64 14.61
C GLU A 33 13.07 1.40 15.25
N ALA A 34 11.74 1.35 15.25
CA ALA A 34 10.98 0.24 15.84
C ALA A 34 11.05 -1.05 15.00
N VAL A 35 11.47 -0.95 13.72
CA VAL A 35 11.51 -2.07 12.77
C VAL A 35 12.88 -2.26 12.10
N ALA A 36 13.91 -1.55 12.57
CA ALA A 36 15.23 -1.50 11.94
C ALA A 36 15.87 -2.88 11.72
N THR A 37 15.59 -3.84 12.60
CA THR A 37 16.12 -5.22 12.55
C THR A 37 15.43 -6.10 11.51
N GLU A 38 14.24 -5.74 11.06
CA GLU A 38 13.45 -6.47 10.05
C GLU A 38 13.68 -5.93 8.64
N ILE A 39 14.24 -4.72 8.53
CA ILE A 39 14.47 -4.05 7.25
C ILE A 39 15.77 -4.55 6.61
N PRO A 40 15.76 -4.95 5.33
CA PRO A 40 16.98 -5.24 4.59
C PRO A 40 17.94 -4.02 4.61
N PRO A 41 19.25 -4.17 4.90
CA PRO A 41 20.16 -3.04 5.11
C PRO A 41 20.21 -2.03 3.96
N LYS A 42 20.08 -2.51 2.71
CA LYS A 42 20.01 -1.64 1.52
C LYS A 42 18.76 -0.77 1.52
N THR A 43 17.61 -1.33 1.92
CA THR A 43 16.32 -0.61 2.01
C THR A 43 16.37 0.43 3.11
N ALA A 44 16.90 0.05 4.29
CA ALA A 44 17.02 0.94 5.45
C ALA A 44 17.90 2.16 5.20
N ARG A 45 18.77 2.14 4.18
CA ARG A 45 19.62 3.29 3.84
C ARG A 45 18.87 4.39 3.08
N TRP A 46 17.78 4.06 2.38
CA TRP A 46 17.17 4.96 1.39
C TRP A 46 15.69 5.27 1.65
N LEU A 47 15.05 4.57 2.58
CA LEU A 47 13.64 4.75 2.90
C LEU A 47 13.46 5.02 4.39
N ASP A 48 12.51 5.91 4.69
CA ASP A 48 12.12 6.28 6.05
C ASP A 48 10.63 6.03 6.34
N GLU A 49 9.84 5.75 5.31
CA GLU A 49 8.41 5.46 5.43
C GLU A 49 8.15 3.95 5.41
N TYR A 50 7.58 3.45 6.50
CA TYR A 50 7.20 2.06 6.68
C TYR A 50 5.77 1.95 7.19
N VAL A 51 5.07 0.91 6.72
CA VAL A 51 3.74 0.56 7.25
C VAL A 51 3.71 -0.88 7.69
N ARG A 52 3.05 -1.14 8.82
CA ARG A 52 2.88 -2.47 9.41
C ARG A 52 1.40 -2.82 9.47
N CYS A 53 1.10 -4.08 9.19
CA CYS A 53 -0.22 -4.63 9.42
C CYS A 53 -0.47 -4.87 10.91
N ASP A 54 -1.60 -4.37 11.41
CA ASP A 54 -2.04 -4.56 12.79
C ASP A 54 -2.44 -6.02 13.11
N ALA A 55 -2.91 -6.77 12.11
CA ALA A 55 -3.39 -8.13 12.28
C ALA A 55 -2.29 -9.20 12.14
N CYS A 56 -1.43 -9.10 11.13
CA CYS A 56 -0.43 -10.14 10.83
C CYS A 56 1.03 -9.69 10.97
N GLY A 57 1.27 -8.43 11.33
CA GLY A 57 2.61 -7.89 11.59
C GLY A 57 3.49 -7.65 10.36
N LYS A 58 3.03 -8.03 9.15
CA LYS A 58 3.81 -7.83 7.92
C LYS A 58 4.19 -6.37 7.71
N LEU A 59 5.45 -6.13 7.37
CA LEU A 59 6.05 -4.83 7.09
C LEU A 59 6.09 -4.56 5.59
N TYR A 60 5.76 -3.34 5.17
CA TYR A 60 5.77 -2.86 3.79
C TYR A 60 6.42 -1.48 3.71
N TRP A 61 6.89 -1.10 2.51
CA TRP A 61 7.52 0.18 2.21
C TRP A 61 7.38 0.50 0.72
N HIS A 62 7.58 1.77 0.35
CA HIS A 62 7.51 2.23 -1.03
C HIS A 62 8.79 1.88 -1.81
N GLY A 63 8.82 0.70 -2.43
CA GLY A 63 9.89 0.25 -3.32
C GLY A 63 9.47 0.21 -4.80
N THR A 64 10.25 -0.43 -5.66
CA THR A 64 9.95 -0.56 -7.10
C THR A 64 8.59 -1.21 -7.41
N HIS A 65 8.08 -2.04 -6.50
CA HIS A 65 6.76 -2.66 -6.63
C HIS A 65 5.63 -1.66 -6.37
N PHE A 66 5.88 -0.62 -5.59
CA PHE A 66 4.89 0.39 -5.24
C PHE A 66 4.44 1.17 -6.48
N ASN A 67 5.40 1.68 -7.27
CA ASN A 67 5.09 2.44 -8.49
C ASN A 67 4.20 1.64 -9.47
N ARG A 68 4.45 0.33 -9.61
CA ARG A 68 3.63 -0.54 -10.47
C ARG A 68 2.21 -0.74 -9.93
N LEU A 69 2.06 -0.79 -8.60
CA LEU A 69 0.75 -0.90 -7.96
C LEU A 69 -0.03 0.41 -8.08
N GLU A 70 0.64 1.54 -7.92
CA GLU A 70 0.08 2.88 -8.10
C GLU A 70 -0.45 3.05 -9.53
N ASP A 71 0.36 2.75 -10.56
CA ASP A 71 -0.06 2.76 -11.96
C ASP A 71 -1.30 1.88 -12.22
N LEU A 72 -1.38 0.72 -11.58
CA LEU A 72 -2.52 -0.19 -11.71
C LEU A 72 -3.77 0.39 -11.07
N ILE A 73 -3.67 0.94 -9.86
CA ILE A 73 -4.77 1.59 -9.14
C ILE A 73 -5.28 2.77 -9.97
N ASP A 74 -4.39 3.61 -10.46
CA ASP A 74 -4.71 4.73 -11.34
C ASP A 74 -5.55 4.30 -12.56
N ARG A 75 -5.15 3.23 -13.24
CA ARG A 75 -5.90 2.69 -14.39
C ARG A 75 -7.28 2.16 -14.01
N ILE A 76 -7.44 1.65 -12.80
CA ILE A 76 -8.73 1.16 -12.29
C ILE A 76 -9.66 2.33 -11.93
N LEU A 77 -9.11 3.39 -11.33
CA LEU A 77 -9.88 4.55 -10.86
C LEU A 77 -10.21 5.56 -11.96
N ARG A 78 -9.41 5.65 -13.03
CA ARG A 78 -9.70 6.53 -14.17
C ARG A 78 -11.03 6.17 -14.86
N ALA A 79 -12.02 7.05 -14.72
CA ALA A 79 -13.19 7.08 -15.58
C ALA A 79 -12.77 7.39 -17.03
N PRO A 80 -13.39 6.79 -18.07
CA PRO A 80 -13.33 7.41 -19.38
C PRO A 80 -14.03 8.78 -19.29
N GLY A 81 -13.38 9.81 -19.84
CA GLY A 81 -14.02 11.11 -20.07
C GLY A 81 -15.15 11.01 -21.08
#